data_AF-A0A3P3QA53-F1
#
_entry.id   AF-A0A3P3QA53-F1
#
_cell.length_a   1.000
_cell.length_b   1.000
_cell.length_c   1.000
_cell.angle_alpha   90.00
_cell.angle_beta   90.00
_cell.angle_gamma   90.00
#
_symmetry.space_group_name_H-M   'P 1'
#
loop_
_entity.id
_entity.type
_entity.pdbx_description
1 polymer ?
#
loop_
_entity_poly.entity_id
_entity_poly.type
_entity_poly.pdbx_seq_one_letter_code
_entity_poly.pdbx_strand_id
1 'polypeptide(L)'
;MNVVKLPKNFRTACYDVMDDKEGSLEAIEKFSEKFPHQVAAVLAEAAYFDGDFSNALDRDITVLPWFDEWHYSNVKDEHMAAMATAAIVLNRQSELIDIFEKEKIRLQSESDNGPKIFFIDAMIECLKTGVMPCNRIRGDAKFKEANDPKSKEELIKEVKLKNKKIEEGSVAWRTKLFTFCRLQGYPKDALEIFEERMKCKDEMSELDYIEAIKLYRLFEKYDEAMKIVEELATSRLWVVAAATQVRPMSFFLEPVLCPYLLESDSLVCIRKASIIDNGSLIRK
;
A
#
# COMPACT_ATOMS: atom_id res chain seq x y z
N MET A 1 -5.35 -23.65 8.14
CA MET A 1 -5.10 -23.02 9.46
C MET A 1 -6.30 -22.20 9.90
N ASN A 2 -6.42 -21.91 11.20
CA ASN A 2 -7.51 -21.07 11.74
C ASN A 2 -7.00 -19.64 11.94
N VAL A 3 -7.86 -18.66 11.64
CA VAL A 3 -7.61 -17.25 11.93
C VAL A 3 -7.37 -17.04 13.43
N VAL A 4 -6.29 -16.36 13.79
CA VAL A 4 -5.91 -16.08 15.17
C VAL A 4 -6.63 -14.82 15.65
N LYS A 5 -7.38 -14.95 16.74
CA LYS A 5 -8.07 -13.82 17.37
C LYS A 5 -7.17 -13.13 18.38
N LEU A 6 -6.78 -11.89 18.08
CA LEU A 6 -5.87 -11.11 18.93
C LEU A 6 -6.60 -10.48 20.14
N PRO A 7 -6.07 -10.63 21.36
CA PRO A 7 -6.65 -10.03 22.55
C PRO A 7 -6.47 -8.51 22.55
N LYS A 8 -7.29 -7.81 23.34
CA LYS A 8 -7.29 -6.32 23.38
C LYS A 8 -5.91 -5.75 23.73
N ASN A 9 -5.21 -6.33 24.69
CA ASN A 9 -3.88 -5.88 25.10
C ASN A 9 -2.83 -6.02 24.00
N PHE A 10 -2.89 -7.07 23.18
CA PHE A 10 -2.03 -7.21 22.01
C PHE A 10 -2.33 -6.10 20.99
N ARG A 11 -3.62 -5.89 20.67
CA ARG A 11 -4.03 -4.83 19.72
C ARG A 11 -3.58 -3.45 20.20
N THR A 12 -3.69 -3.16 21.49
CA THR A 12 -3.18 -1.91 22.09
C THR A 12 -1.66 -1.79 21.93
N ALA A 13 -0.90 -2.86 22.16
CA ALA A 13 0.55 -2.84 21.95
C ALA A 13 0.92 -2.57 20.47
N CYS A 14 0.17 -3.11 19.50
CA CYS A 14 0.37 -2.75 18.10
C CYS A 14 0.10 -1.27 17.83
N TYR A 15 -0.93 -0.68 18.43
CA TYR A 15 -1.18 0.76 18.29
C TYR A 15 -0.06 1.60 18.90
N ASP A 16 0.57 1.13 19.98
CA ASP A 16 1.73 1.79 20.56
C ASP A 16 2.95 1.73 19.62
N VAL A 17 3.14 0.62 18.88
CA VAL A 17 4.17 0.49 17.83
C VAL A 17 3.84 1.37 16.61
N MET A 18 2.57 1.41 16.20
CA MET A 18 2.08 2.26 15.12
C MET A 18 2.36 3.74 15.41
N ASP A 19 2.10 4.17 16.65
CA ASP A 19 2.31 5.54 17.11
C ASP A 19 3.79 5.80 17.53
N ASP A 20 4.71 4.86 17.27
CA ASP A 20 6.16 4.94 17.56
C ASP A 20 6.47 5.33 19.02
N LYS A 21 5.69 4.80 19.98
CA LYS A 21 5.92 5.07 21.39
C LYS A 21 7.23 4.44 21.85
N GLU A 22 7.96 5.17 22.70
CA GLU A 22 9.20 4.69 23.30
C GLU A 22 8.99 3.34 24.01
N GLY A 23 9.84 2.35 23.72
CA GLY A 23 9.77 1.01 24.31
C GLY A 23 8.66 0.09 23.75
N SER A 24 7.95 0.52 22.69
CA SER A 24 6.79 -0.23 22.15
C SER A 24 7.19 -1.54 21.47
N LEU A 25 8.36 -1.60 20.81
CA LEU A 25 8.88 -2.81 20.16
C LEU A 25 9.21 -3.89 21.21
N GLU A 26 9.88 -3.52 22.30
CA GLU A 26 10.18 -4.43 23.42
C GLU A 26 8.90 -4.85 24.15
N ALA A 27 7.89 -3.98 24.18
CA ALA A 27 6.59 -4.30 24.77
C ALA A 27 5.81 -5.33 23.95
N ILE A 28 5.78 -5.20 22.61
CA ILE A 28 5.10 -6.18 21.74
C ILE A 28 5.84 -7.53 21.73
N GLU A 29 7.17 -7.54 21.85
CA GLU A 29 7.97 -8.77 21.93
C GLU A 29 7.59 -9.70 23.09
N LYS A 30 7.06 -9.16 24.19
CA LYS A 30 6.57 -9.96 25.34
C LYS A 30 5.42 -10.90 24.98
N PHE A 31 4.77 -10.70 23.84
CA PHE A 31 3.70 -11.57 23.35
C PHE A 31 4.21 -12.75 22.51
N SER A 32 5.51 -12.85 22.22
CA SER A 32 6.09 -13.85 21.30
C SER A 32 5.82 -15.30 21.71
N GLU A 33 5.68 -15.59 23.01
CA GLU A 33 5.36 -16.95 23.47
C GLU A 33 3.96 -17.40 22.99
N LYS A 34 3.01 -16.47 22.89
CA LYS A 34 1.60 -16.78 22.57
C LYS A 34 1.21 -16.44 21.13
N PHE A 35 1.84 -15.42 20.55
CA PHE A 35 1.52 -14.90 19.21
C PHE A 35 2.80 -14.69 18.39
N PRO A 36 3.65 -15.72 18.23
CA PRO A 36 4.98 -15.57 17.62
C PRO A 36 4.91 -14.99 16.21
N HIS A 37 3.97 -15.45 15.38
CA HIS A 37 3.86 -15.01 13.99
C HIS A 37 3.37 -13.56 13.87
N GLN A 38 2.41 -13.15 14.72
CA GLN A 38 1.90 -11.77 14.70
C GLN A 38 2.91 -10.78 15.26
N VAL A 39 3.68 -11.17 16.29
CA VAL A 39 4.81 -10.35 16.75
C VAL A 39 5.86 -10.24 15.65
N ALA A 40 6.25 -11.35 15.02
CA ALA A 40 7.23 -11.33 13.94
C ALA A 40 6.81 -10.44 12.76
N ALA A 41 5.53 -10.47 12.36
CA ALA A 41 4.99 -9.60 11.32
C ALA A 41 5.06 -8.12 11.72
N VAL A 42 4.64 -7.75 12.93
CA VAL A 42 4.71 -6.36 13.43
C VAL A 42 6.16 -5.84 13.45
N LEU A 43 7.10 -6.68 13.88
CA LEU A 43 8.52 -6.33 13.89
C LEU A 43 9.12 -6.26 12.47
N ALA A 44 8.63 -7.07 11.53
CA ALA A 44 9.02 -6.97 10.13
C ALA A 44 8.55 -5.64 9.52
N GLU A 45 7.30 -5.25 9.74
CA GLU A 45 6.78 -3.96 9.30
C GLU A 45 7.61 -2.78 9.84
N ALA A 46 7.95 -2.80 11.13
CA ALA A 46 8.83 -1.79 11.71
C ALA A 46 10.20 -1.75 11.01
N ALA A 47 10.83 -2.92 10.83
CA ALA A 47 12.14 -3.04 10.19
C ALA A 47 12.15 -2.56 8.73
N TYR A 48 11.10 -2.85 7.94
CA TYR A 48 10.99 -2.34 6.57
C TYR A 48 11.03 -0.80 6.53
N PHE A 49 10.31 -0.14 7.45
CA PHE A 49 10.24 1.31 7.49
C PHE A 49 11.41 1.97 8.22
N ASP A 50 12.20 1.20 8.96
CA ASP A 50 13.51 1.63 9.48
C ASP A 50 14.65 1.45 8.44
N GLY A 51 14.33 0.90 7.26
CA GLY A 51 15.29 0.62 6.19
C GLY A 51 16.12 -0.65 6.42
N ASP A 52 15.81 -1.43 7.45
CA ASP A 52 16.46 -2.71 7.77
C ASP A 52 15.81 -3.85 7.00
N PHE A 53 15.95 -3.81 5.67
CA PHE A 53 15.37 -4.79 4.76
C PHE A 53 15.83 -6.22 5.04
N SER A 54 17.04 -6.41 5.58
CA SER A 54 17.57 -7.74 5.85
C SER A 54 16.80 -8.40 6.99
N ASN A 55 16.70 -7.73 8.14
CA ASN A 55 15.97 -8.27 9.28
C ASN A 55 14.47 -8.36 9.00
N ALA A 56 13.92 -7.40 8.25
CA ALA A 56 12.52 -7.46 7.82
C ALA A 56 12.22 -8.71 6.98
N LEU A 57 13.05 -8.98 5.96
CA LEU A 57 12.91 -10.13 5.09
C LEU A 57 13.05 -11.45 5.86
N ASP A 58 14.05 -11.55 6.75
CA ASP A 58 14.26 -12.77 7.55
C ASP A 58 13.05 -13.07 8.43
N ARG A 59 12.45 -12.05 9.05
CA ARG A 59 11.21 -12.21 9.84
C ARG A 59 10.05 -12.66 8.97
N ASP A 60 9.81 -12.01 7.84
CA ASP A 60 8.70 -12.36 6.95
C ASP A 60 8.83 -13.78 6.38
N ILE A 61 10.04 -14.24 6.06
CA ILE A 61 10.28 -15.62 5.62
C ILE A 61 9.80 -16.62 6.67
N THR A 62 10.00 -16.34 7.96
CA THR A 62 9.51 -17.21 9.04
C THR A 62 7.99 -17.18 9.20
N VAL A 63 7.36 -16.04 8.87
CA VAL A 63 5.91 -15.84 8.98
C VAL A 63 5.16 -16.40 7.77
N LEU A 64 5.79 -16.46 6.59
CA LEU A 64 5.15 -16.83 5.31
C LEU A 64 4.20 -18.05 5.39
N PRO A 65 4.57 -19.18 6.01
CA PRO A 65 3.69 -20.35 6.09
C PRO A 65 2.41 -20.12 6.94
N TRP A 66 2.39 -19.05 7.74
CA TRP A 66 1.39 -18.74 8.75
C TRP A 66 0.51 -17.55 8.41
N PHE A 67 0.66 -16.92 7.24
CA PHE A 67 -0.16 -15.76 6.88
C PHE A 67 -1.68 -16.06 6.80
N ASP A 68 -2.06 -17.33 6.73
CA ASP A 68 -3.47 -17.77 6.84
C ASP A 68 -4.05 -17.62 8.27
N GLU A 69 -3.23 -17.22 9.25
CA GLU A 69 -3.68 -16.82 10.58
C GLU A 69 -4.37 -15.44 10.60
N TRP A 70 -4.25 -14.65 9.52
CA TRP A 70 -4.93 -13.37 9.38
C TRP A 70 -6.29 -13.54 8.70
N HIS A 71 -7.27 -12.75 9.16
CA HIS A 71 -8.61 -12.75 8.54
C HIS A 71 -8.61 -12.12 7.14
N TYR A 72 -7.77 -11.10 6.94
CA TYR A 72 -7.73 -10.32 5.72
C TYR A 72 -6.56 -10.76 4.86
N SER A 73 -6.85 -11.09 3.60
CA SER A 73 -5.85 -11.59 2.66
C SER A 73 -4.83 -10.53 2.25
N ASN A 74 -5.15 -9.24 2.41
CA ASN A 74 -4.26 -8.15 2.01
C ASN A 74 -2.95 -8.16 2.81
N VAL A 75 -2.97 -8.55 4.09
CA VAL A 75 -1.73 -8.63 4.90
C VAL A 75 -0.71 -9.54 4.22
N LYS A 76 -1.14 -10.73 3.78
CA LYS A 76 -0.25 -11.65 3.06
C LYS A 76 0.34 -11.02 1.81
N ASP A 77 -0.51 -10.41 0.97
CA ASP A 77 -0.11 -9.85 -0.32
C ASP A 77 0.86 -8.66 -0.14
N GLU A 78 0.59 -7.80 0.85
CA GLU A 78 1.41 -6.64 1.20
C GLU A 78 2.80 -7.04 1.72
N HIS A 79 2.86 -8.02 2.63
CA HIS A 79 4.14 -8.56 3.10
C HIS A 79 4.91 -9.26 1.98
N MET A 80 4.27 -10.08 1.14
CA MET A 80 4.96 -10.74 0.01
C MET A 80 5.53 -9.73 -0.99
N ALA A 81 4.85 -8.60 -1.22
CA ALA A 81 5.37 -7.51 -2.06
C ALA A 81 6.58 -6.80 -1.41
N ALA A 82 6.55 -6.59 -0.09
CA ALA A 82 7.68 -6.06 0.67
C ALA A 82 8.88 -7.03 0.64
N MET A 83 8.64 -8.34 0.82
CA MET A 83 9.66 -9.38 0.71
C MET A 83 10.31 -9.37 -0.68
N ALA A 84 9.52 -9.29 -1.74
CA ALA A 84 10.04 -9.25 -3.11
C ALA A 84 10.92 -8.01 -3.34
N THR A 85 10.48 -6.85 -2.84
CA THR A 85 11.23 -5.60 -2.89
C THR A 85 12.56 -5.72 -2.14
N ALA A 86 12.54 -6.19 -0.89
CA ALA A 86 13.73 -6.39 -0.08
C ALA A 86 14.71 -7.40 -0.71
N ALA A 87 14.20 -8.52 -1.23
CA ALA A 87 15.04 -9.52 -1.87
C ALA A 87 15.75 -8.98 -3.12
N ILE A 88 15.10 -8.11 -3.91
CA ILE A 88 15.74 -7.43 -5.05
C ILE A 88 16.86 -6.51 -4.57
N VAL A 89 16.59 -5.68 -3.56
CA VAL A 89 17.57 -4.72 -3.00
C VAL A 89 18.78 -5.42 -2.39
N LEU A 90 18.54 -6.53 -1.69
CA LEU A 90 19.57 -7.30 -0.99
C LEU A 90 20.28 -8.33 -1.88
N ASN A 91 19.89 -8.43 -3.16
CA ASN A 91 20.37 -9.45 -4.08
C ASN A 91 20.14 -10.90 -3.56
N ARG A 92 18.98 -11.14 -2.93
CA ARG A 92 18.53 -12.43 -2.36
C ARG A 92 17.38 -13.07 -3.16
N GLN A 93 17.19 -12.68 -4.42
CA GLN A 93 16.05 -13.12 -5.24
C GLN A 93 15.99 -14.65 -5.40
N SER A 94 17.13 -15.31 -5.65
CA SER A 94 17.17 -16.78 -5.81
C SER A 94 16.68 -17.52 -4.57
N GLU A 95 17.07 -17.06 -3.38
CA GLU A 95 16.62 -17.65 -2.11
C GLU A 95 15.11 -17.50 -1.95
N LEU A 96 14.57 -16.29 -2.20
CA LEU A 96 13.15 -16.05 -2.04
C LEU A 96 12.30 -16.78 -3.09
N ILE A 97 12.81 -16.94 -4.32
CA ILE A 97 12.17 -17.78 -5.35
C ILE A 97 12.04 -19.22 -4.85
N ASP A 98 13.11 -19.81 -4.30
CA ASP A 98 13.07 -21.18 -3.77
C ASP A 98 12.08 -21.33 -2.61
N ILE A 99 11.97 -20.32 -1.75
CA ILE A 99 11.00 -20.29 -0.64
C ILE A 99 9.57 -20.20 -1.18
N PHE A 100 9.30 -19.32 -2.14
CA PHE A 100 7.99 -19.15 -2.75
C PHE A 100 7.54 -20.39 -3.53
N GLU A 101 8.43 -21.07 -4.25
CA GLU A 101 8.09 -22.34 -4.92
C GLU A 101 7.74 -23.45 -3.91
N LYS A 102 8.44 -23.54 -2.78
CA LYS A 102 8.09 -24.48 -1.70
C LYS A 102 6.74 -24.16 -1.07
N GLU A 103 6.47 -22.88 -0.81
CA GLU A 103 5.20 -22.44 -0.26
C GLU A 103 4.04 -22.68 -1.23
N LYS A 104 4.26 -22.46 -2.53
CA LYS A 104 3.32 -22.81 -3.59
C LYS A 104 2.99 -24.31 -3.58
N ILE A 105 3.99 -25.18 -3.52
CA ILE A 105 3.80 -26.64 -3.42
C ILE A 105 2.98 -27.01 -2.17
N ARG A 106 3.28 -26.38 -1.02
CA ARG A 106 2.53 -26.58 0.23
C ARG A 106 1.05 -26.23 0.04
N LEU A 107 0.75 -25.04 -0.48
CA LEU A 107 -0.63 -24.59 -0.72
C LEU A 107 -1.39 -25.49 -1.70
N GLN A 108 -0.74 -25.93 -2.78
CA GLN A 108 -1.32 -26.87 -3.74
C GLN A 108 -1.67 -28.21 -3.09
N SER A 109 -0.84 -28.70 -2.17
CA SER A 109 -1.10 -29.94 -1.43
C SER A 109 -2.30 -29.85 -0.48
N GLU A 110 -2.65 -28.63 -0.06
CA GLU A 110 -3.83 -28.32 0.75
C GLU A 110 -5.10 -28.05 -0.11
N SER A 111 -5.03 -28.36 -1.42
CA SER A 111 -6.08 -28.13 -2.43
C SER A 111 -6.43 -26.66 -2.68
N ASP A 112 -5.55 -25.72 -2.35
CA ASP A 112 -5.65 -24.36 -2.85
C ASP A 112 -5.14 -24.35 -4.30
N ASN A 113 -5.95 -23.89 -5.24
CA ASN A 113 -5.55 -23.54 -6.62
C ASN A 113 -6.06 -22.13 -6.97
N GLY A 114 -6.26 -21.31 -5.94
CA GLY A 114 -6.98 -20.05 -6.02
C GLY A 114 -6.06 -18.81 -6.10
N PRO A 115 -6.57 -17.65 -5.66
CA PRO A 115 -5.87 -16.37 -5.74
C PRO A 115 -4.48 -16.33 -5.10
N LYS A 116 -4.23 -17.15 -4.06
CA LYS A 116 -2.95 -17.16 -3.34
C LYS A 116 -1.79 -17.65 -4.21
N ILE A 117 -1.99 -18.74 -4.95
CA ILE A 117 -0.96 -19.28 -5.86
C ILE A 117 -0.72 -18.30 -7.00
N PHE A 118 -1.79 -17.69 -7.54
CA PHE A 118 -1.64 -16.66 -8.57
C PHE A 118 -0.78 -15.48 -8.09
N PHE A 119 -0.96 -15.05 -6.84
CA PHE A 119 -0.14 -13.96 -6.31
C PHE A 119 1.32 -14.39 -6.09
N ILE A 120 1.56 -15.60 -5.57
CA ILE A 120 2.93 -16.14 -5.46
C ILE A 120 3.62 -16.20 -6.82
N ASP A 121 2.93 -16.70 -7.86
CA ASP A 121 3.46 -16.72 -9.22
C ASP A 121 3.82 -15.31 -9.72
N ALA A 122 2.98 -14.32 -9.41
CA ALA A 122 3.23 -12.93 -9.77
C ALA A 122 4.46 -12.35 -9.03
N MET A 123 4.67 -12.71 -7.75
CA MET A 123 5.86 -12.32 -7.00
C MET A 123 7.13 -13.01 -7.49
N ILE A 124 7.06 -14.29 -7.87
CA ILE A 124 8.18 -15.01 -8.49
C ILE A 124 8.57 -14.33 -9.82
N GLU A 125 7.59 -13.92 -10.63
CA GLU A 125 7.86 -13.20 -11.87
C GLU A 125 8.52 -11.84 -11.60
N CYS A 126 8.07 -11.11 -10.57
CA CYS A 126 8.75 -9.89 -10.14
C CYS A 126 10.21 -10.16 -9.76
N LEU A 127 10.48 -11.19 -8.96
CA LEU A 127 11.84 -11.53 -8.54
C LEU A 127 12.76 -11.86 -9.72
N LYS A 128 12.22 -12.42 -10.81
CA LYS A 128 12.96 -12.73 -12.04
C LYS A 128 13.20 -11.50 -12.92
N THR A 129 12.24 -10.58 -12.98
CA THR A 129 12.25 -9.47 -13.96
C THR A 129 12.60 -8.11 -13.35
N GLY A 130 12.51 -7.98 -12.03
CA GLY A 130 12.52 -6.70 -11.32
C GLY A 130 11.25 -5.87 -11.51
N VAL A 131 10.20 -6.42 -12.16
CA VAL A 131 8.97 -5.69 -12.48
C VAL A 131 7.85 -6.14 -11.57
N MET A 132 7.41 -5.25 -10.69
CA MET A 132 6.29 -5.51 -9.79
C MET A 132 4.99 -5.72 -10.59
N PRO A 133 4.27 -6.86 -10.45
CA PRO A 133 3.00 -7.07 -11.11
C PRO A 133 2.03 -5.95 -10.78
N CYS A 134 1.53 -5.30 -11.83
CA CYS A 134 0.48 -4.32 -11.71
C CYS A 134 -0.79 -5.03 -11.26
N ASN A 135 -1.35 -4.66 -10.12
CA ASN A 135 -2.70 -5.10 -9.76
C ASN A 135 -3.63 -4.72 -10.93
N ARG A 136 -4.40 -5.68 -11.46
CA ARG A 136 -5.32 -5.45 -12.60
C ARG A 136 -6.30 -4.30 -12.33
N ILE A 137 -6.53 -3.98 -11.05
CA ILE A 137 -7.40 -2.89 -10.59
C ILE A 137 -6.66 -1.53 -10.56
N ARG A 138 -5.36 -1.51 -10.25
CA ARG A 138 -4.59 -0.27 -9.98
C ARG A 138 -3.64 0.16 -11.13
N GLY A 139 -3.51 -0.67 -12.17
CA GLY A 139 -2.89 -0.29 -13.45
C GLY A 139 -1.36 -0.14 -13.39
N ASP A 140 -0.78 0.36 -14.48
CA ASP A 140 0.66 0.53 -14.68
C ASP A 140 1.29 1.46 -13.63
N ALA A 141 2.60 1.30 -13.38
CA ALA A 141 3.43 2.21 -12.59
C ALA A 141 3.39 3.65 -13.14
N LYS A 142 3.17 3.80 -14.44
CA LYS A 142 3.09 5.09 -15.14
C LYS A 142 1.66 5.48 -15.44
N PHE A 143 1.38 6.77 -15.36
CA PHE A 143 0.17 7.34 -15.94
C PHE A 143 0.16 7.11 -17.46
N LYS A 144 -1.00 6.75 -18.02
CA LYS A 144 -1.19 6.62 -19.47
C LYS A 144 -2.21 7.64 -19.94
N GLU A 145 -1.80 8.49 -20.86
CA GLU A 145 -2.72 9.39 -21.54
C GLU A 145 -3.78 8.59 -22.31
N ALA A 146 -4.99 9.14 -22.39
CA ALA A 146 -6.03 8.56 -23.24
C ALA A 146 -5.61 8.68 -24.72
N ASN A 147 -5.93 7.66 -25.52
CA ASN A 147 -5.60 7.67 -26.95
C ASN A 147 -6.25 8.84 -27.73
N ASP A 148 -7.43 9.27 -27.28
CA ASP A 148 -8.17 10.41 -27.83
C ASP A 148 -8.73 11.24 -26.65
N PRO A 149 -7.91 12.14 -26.08
CA PRO A 149 -8.25 12.85 -24.86
C PRO A 149 -9.28 13.96 -25.12
N LYS A 150 -10.32 13.98 -24.29
CA LYS A 150 -11.38 15.00 -24.27
C LYS A 150 -10.96 16.21 -23.43
N SER A 151 -11.43 17.39 -23.82
CA SER A 151 -11.27 18.60 -23.02
C SER A 151 -12.03 18.53 -21.70
N LYS A 152 -11.58 19.30 -20.71
CA LYS A 152 -12.27 19.47 -19.42
C LYS A 152 -13.73 19.89 -19.61
N GLU A 153 -14.02 20.79 -20.56
CA GLU A 153 -15.37 21.28 -20.85
C GLU A 153 -16.30 20.19 -21.39
N GLU A 154 -15.78 19.30 -22.25
CA GLU A 154 -16.52 18.14 -22.74
C GLU A 154 -16.82 17.16 -21.62
N LEU A 155 -15.83 16.88 -20.77
CA LEU A 155 -15.99 15.98 -19.63
C LEU A 155 -16.95 16.54 -18.58
N ILE A 156 -16.95 17.85 -18.33
CA ILE A 156 -17.94 18.51 -17.48
C ILE A 156 -19.35 18.25 -18.02
N LYS A 157 -19.58 18.46 -19.32
CA LYS A 157 -20.89 18.18 -19.94
C LYS A 157 -21.29 16.72 -19.77
N GLU A 158 -20.36 15.78 -19.94
CA GLU A 158 -20.62 14.36 -19.73
C GLU A 158 -20.98 14.01 -18.28
N VAL A 159 -20.26 14.56 -17.30
CA VAL A 159 -20.55 14.31 -15.89
C VAL A 159 -21.94 14.86 -15.56
N LYS A 160 -22.31 16.07 -16.04
CA LYS A 160 -23.67 16.64 -15.85
C LYS A 160 -24.75 15.75 -16.46
N LEU A 161 -24.51 15.25 -17.69
CA LEU A 161 -25.47 14.42 -18.41
C LEU A 161 -25.68 13.06 -17.74
N LYS A 162 -24.59 12.40 -17.33
CA LYS A 162 -24.59 11.04 -16.77
C LYS A 162 -24.94 11.01 -15.28
N ASN A 163 -24.73 12.11 -14.56
CA ASN A 163 -24.89 12.16 -13.10
C ASN A 163 -25.79 13.33 -12.67
N LYS A 164 -27.01 13.38 -13.21
CA LYS A 164 -27.97 14.49 -13.04
C LYS A 164 -28.32 14.85 -11.59
N LYS A 165 -28.03 13.98 -10.62
CA LYS A 165 -28.31 14.17 -9.20
C LYS A 165 -27.11 14.73 -8.42
N ILE A 166 -25.93 14.79 -9.03
CA ILE A 166 -24.73 15.31 -8.37
C ILE A 166 -24.70 16.83 -8.55
N GLU A 167 -24.67 17.54 -7.43
CA GLU A 167 -24.55 19.01 -7.41
C GLU A 167 -23.14 19.43 -7.86
N GLU A 168 -23.06 20.37 -8.81
CA GLU A 168 -21.79 20.92 -9.29
C GLU A 168 -21.02 21.59 -8.15
N GLY A 169 -19.72 21.28 -8.04
CA GLY A 169 -18.88 21.78 -6.95
C GLY A 169 -19.01 21.00 -5.63
N SER A 170 -19.84 19.96 -5.55
CA SER A 170 -19.81 19.01 -4.41
C SER A 170 -18.58 18.10 -4.44
N VAL A 171 -18.28 17.44 -3.31
CA VAL A 171 -17.23 16.40 -3.23
C VAL A 171 -17.49 15.31 -4.28
N ALA A 172 -18.73 14.82 -4.35
CA ALA A 172 -19.13 13.80 -5.33
C ALA A 172 -18.89 14.27 -6.77
N TRP A 173 -19.12 15.55 -7.06
CA TRP A 173 -18.85 16.15 -8.37
C TRP A 173 -17.38 16.14 -8.72
N ARG A 174 -16.52 16.70 -7.85
CA ARG A 174 -15.07 16.75 -8.09
C ARG A 174 -14.46 15.36 -8.17
N THR A 175 -14.88 14.42 -7.32
CA THR A 175 -14.46 13.01 -7.41
C THR A 175 -14.82 12.39 -8.75
N LYS A 176 -16.05 12.64 -9.25
CA LYS A 176 -16.46 12.10 -10.53
C LYS A 176 -15.70 12.75 -11.69
N LEU A 177 -15.53 14.06 -11.65
CA LEU A 177 -14.81 14.81 -12.68
C LEU A 177 -13.33 14.39 -12.74
N PHE A 178 -12.66 14.26 -11.58
CA PHE A 178 -11.31 13.72 -11.48
C PHE A 178 -11.20 12.34 -12.15
N THR A 179 -12.14 11.44 -11.85
CA THR A 179 -12.18 10.10 -12.47
C THR A 179 -12.33 10.17 -13.99
N PHE A 180 -13.19 11.06 -14.50
CA PHE A 180 -13.37 11.22 -15.95
C PHE A 180 -12.12 11.80 -16.61
N CYS A 181 -11.52 12.85 -16.05
CA CYS A 181 -10.30 13.45 -16.58
C CYS A 181 -9.13 12.47 -16.55
N ARG A 182 -9.00 11.67 -15.49
CA ARG A 182 -7.98 10.63 -15.39
C ARG A 182 -8.09 9.58 -16.49
N LEU A 183 -9.30 9.17 -16.84
CA LEU A 183 -9.53 8.05 -17.76
C LEU A 183 -9.67 8.48 -19.23
N GLN A 184 -10.12 9.71 -19.48
CA GLN A 184 -10.54 10.17 -20.81
C GLN A 184 -10.07 11.57 -21.16
N GLY A 185 -9.44 12.30 -20.24
CA GLY A 185 -9.04 13.68 -20.43
C GLY A 185 -7.54 13.86 -20.56
N TYR A 186 -7.12 15.12 -20.56
CA TYR A 186 -5.70 15.47 -20.48
C TYR A 186 -5.19 15.33 -19.04
N PRO A 187 -3.97 14.81 -18.83
CA PRO A 187 -3.39 14.65 -17.49
C PRO A 187 -3.33 15.95 -16.68
N LYS A 188 -3.10 17.09 -17.36
CA LYS A 188 -3.04 18.41 -16.73
C LYS A 188 -4.36 18.78 -16.05
N ASP A 189 -5.48 18.42 -16.66
CA ASP A 189 -6.82 18.74 -16.15
C ASP A 189 -7.12 17.85 -14.94
N ALA A 190 -6.73 16.58 -15.00
CA ALA A 190 -6.84 15.66 -13.86
C ALA A 190 -6.04 16.14 -12.65
N LEU A 191 -4.80 16.62 -12.88
CA LEU A 191 -3.96 17.16 -11.82
C LEU A 191 -4.56 18.44 -11.21
N GLU A 192 -5.06 19.36 -12.04
CA GLU A 192 -5.74 20.58 -11.57
C GLU A 192 -6.94 20.25 -10.68
N ILE A 193 -7.76 19.27 -11.07
CA ILE A 193 -8.92 18.84 -10.27
C ILE A 193 -8.47 18.21 -8.95
N PHE A 194 -7.39 17.42 -8.95
CA PHE A 194 -6.84 16.87 -7.70
C PHE A 194 -6.36 17.98 -6.76
N GLU A 195 -5.63 18.98 -7.26
CA GLU A 195 -5.20 20.13 -6.46
C GLU A 195 -6.39 20.94 -5.92
N GLU A 196 -7.48 21.05 -6.68
CA GLU A 196 -8.74 21.65 -6.20
C GLU A 196 -9.36 20.82 -5.07
N ARG A 197 -9.42 19.49 -5.20
CA ARG A 197 -9.92 18.58 -4.15
C ARG A 197 -9.12 18.72 -2.86
N MET A 198 -7.79 18.81 -2.96
CA MET A 198 -6.90 19.08 -1.82
C MET A 198 -7.25 20.42 -1.13
N LYS A 199 -7.43 21.50 -1.91
CA LYS A 199 -7.81 22.84 -1.37
C LYS A 199 -9.17 22.81 -0.67
N CYS A 200 -10.13 22.08 -1.23
CA CYS A 200 -11.47 21.91 -0.68
C CYS A 200 -11.53 20.95 0.52
N LYS A 201 -10.43 20.25 0.84
CA LYS A 201 -10.36 19.20 1.88
C LYS A 201 -11.38 18.10 1.64
N ASP A 202 -11.53 17.71 0.37
CA ASP A 202 -12.40 16.59 0.00
C ASP A 202 -11.89 15.29 0.62
N GLU A 203 -12.81 14.42 1.03
CA GLU A 203 -12.46 13.04 1.36
C GLU A 203 -11.96 12.31 0.11
N MET A 204 -10.80 11.65 0.23
CA MET A 204 -10.12 10.98 -0.88
C MET A 204 -9.77 9.55 -0.51
N SER A 205 -9.77 8.69 -1.53
CA SER A 205 -9.35 7.29 -1.40
C SER A 205 -7.84 7.14 -1.61
N GLU A 206 -7.26 6.02 -1.17
CA GLU A 206 -5.84 5.68 -1.44
C GLU A 206 -5.53 5.78 -2.94
N LEU A 207 -6.46 5.31 -3.80
CA LEU A 207 -6.33 5.37 -5.24
C LEU A 207 -6.26 6.81 -5.77
N ASP A 208 -6.99 7.76 -5.19
CA ASP A 208 -6.94 9.16 -5.62
C ASP A 208 -5.52 9.74 -5.44
N TYR A 209 -4.89 9.46 -4.28
CA TYR A 209 -3.52 9.86 -4.00
C TYR A 209 -2.51 9.17 -4.92
N ILE A 210 -2.62 7.85 -5.11
CA ILE A 210 -1.75 7.07 -5.99
C ILE A 210 -1.78 7.63 -7.42
N GLU A 211 -2.97 7.90 -7.95
CA GLU A 211 -3.14 8.45 -9.30
C GLU A 211 -2.60 9.88 -9.41
N ALA A 212 -2.74 10.70 -8.37
CA ALA A 212 -2.11 12.02 -8.32
C ALA A 212 -0.58 11.93 -8.30
N ILE A 213 0.01 10.99 -7.56
CA ILE A 213 1.46 10.79 -7.54
C ILE A 213 1.96 10.40 -8.94
N LYS A 214 1.24 9.54 -9.67
CA LYS A 214 1.54 9.22 -11.07
C LYS A 214 1.50 10.48 -11.96
N LEU A 215 0.52 11.36 -11.76
CA LEU A 215 0.40 12.63 -12.48
C LEU A 215 1.54 13.61 -12.16
N TYR A 216 1.88 13.82 -10.90
CA TYR A 216 3.01 14.69 -10.53
C TYR A 216 4.32 14.18 -11.13
N ARG A 217 4.56 12.86 -11.08
CA ARG A 217 5.74 12.24 -11.72
C ARG A 217 5.74 12.38 -13.24
N LEU A 218 4.57 12.29 -13.90
CA LEU A 218 4.45 12.52 -15.35
C LEU A 218 4.91 13.93 -15.73
N PHE A 219 4.62 14.93 -14.90
CA PHE A 219 5.05 16.31 -15.08
C PHE A 219 6.42 16.62 -14.45
N GLU A 220 7.18 15.60 -14.05
CA GLU A 220 8.51 15.75 -13.44
C GLU A 220 8.53 16.61 -12.16
N LYS A 221 7.38 16.71 -11.48
CA LYS A 221 7.20 17.43 -10.22
C LYS A 221 7.46 16.51 -9.02
N TYR A 222 8.71 16.08 -8.85
CA TYR A 222 9.08 15.05 -7.88
C TYR A 222 8.93 15.49 -6.42
N ASP A 223 9.25 16.75 -6.10
CA ASP A 223 9.11 17.30 -4.75
C ASP A 223 7.63 17.38 -4.33
N GLU A 224 6.75 17.77 -5.25
CA GLU A 224 5.31 17.76 -5.02
C GLU A 224 4.77 16.35 -4.92
N ALA A 225 5.26 15.41 -5.75
CA ALA A 225 4.89 14.01 -5.64
C ALA A 225 5.22 13.46 -4.25
N MET A 226 6.41 13.76 -3.70
CA MET A 226 6.82 13.35 -2.37
C MET A 226 5.88 13.90 -1.28
N LYS A 227 5.49 15.17 -1.37
CA LYS A 227 4.50 15.74 -0.43
C LYS A 227 3.17 15.00 -0.45
N ILE A 228 2.72 14.54 -1.62
CA ILE A 228 1.50 13.74 -1.74
C ILE A 228 1.69 12.33 -1.15
N VAL A 229 2.88 11.75 -1.27
CA VAL A 229 3.22 10.47 -0.59
C VAL A 229 3.14 10.64 0.94
N GLU A 230 3.70 11.72 1.48
CA GLU A 230 3.63 12.04 2.92
C GLU A 230 2.18 12.26 3.38
N GLU A 231 1.36 12.97 2.59
CA GLU A 231 -0.05 13.16 2.89
C GLU A 231 -0.81 11.82 2.89
N LEU A 232 -0.53 10.94 1.92
CA LEU A 232 -1.11 9.60 1.88
C LEU A 232 -0.70 8.78 3.13
N ALA A 233 0.57 8.83 3.53
CA ALA A 233 1.04 8.17 4.74
C ALA A 233 0.35 8.72 6.00
N THR A 234 0.18 10.04 6.09
CA THR A 234 -0.49 10.73 7.20
C THR A 234 -2.00 10.45 7.24
N SER A 235 -2.63 10.24 6.09
CA SER A 235 -4.08 9.96 6.00
C SER A 235 -4.49 8.68 6.73
N ARG A 236 -3.53 7.76 6.93
CA ARG A 236 -3.73 6.42 7.50
C ARG A 236 -4.78 5.57 6.78
N LEU A 237 -5.05 5.86 5.49
CA LEU A 237 -5.90 5.03 4.62
C LEU A 237 -5.33 3.61 4.43
N TRP A 238 -4.03 3.42 4.69
CA TRP A 238 -3.34 2.14 4.72
C TRP A 238 -3.66 1.31 5.97
N VAL A 239 -4.20 1.90 7.04
CA VAL A 239 -4.61 1.19 8.26
C VAL A 239 -5.95 0.51 8.00
N VAL A 240 -5.92 -0.65 7.33
CA VAL A 240 -7.12 -1.43 7.09
C VAL A 240 -7.06 -2.78 7.80
N ALA A 241 -7.98 -2.91 8.75
CA ALA A 241 -8.62 -4.15 9.19
C ALA A 241 -7.81 -5.14 10.07
N ALA A 242 -6.47 -5.16 10.03
CA ALA A 242 -5.65 -5.95 10.94
C ALA A 242 -4.91 -5.06 11.95
N ALA A 243 -5.00 -5.39 13.25
CA ALA A 243 -4.29 -4.63 14.29
C ALA A 243 -2.76 -4.73 14.17
N THR A 244 -2.26 -5.77 13.51
CA THR A 244 -0.83 -6.00 13.24
C THR A 244 -0.26 -5.08 12.15
N GLN A 245 -1.12 -4.43 11.36
CA GLN A 245 -0.73 -3.43 10.38
C GLN A 245 -0.31 -2.14 11.09
N VAL A 246 0.97 -1.99 11.36
CA VAL A 246 1.55 -0.86 12.10
C VAL A 246 2.29 0.13 11.19
N ARG A 247 2.49 -0.22 9.91
CA ARG A 247 3.08 0.65 8.89
C ARG A 247 2.33 0.58 7.54
N PRO A 248 2.58 1.51 6.60
CA PRO A 248 1.96 1.54 5.27
C PRO A 248 2.38 0.39 4.31
N MET A 249 2.26 -0.88 4.69
CA MET A 249 2.73 -2.00 3.86
C MET A 249 2.05 -2.07 2.48
N SER A 250 0.83 -1.54 2.34
CA SER A 250 0.16 -1.38 1.05
C SER A 250 0.97 -0.58 0.03
N PHE A 251 1.93 0.25 0.47
CA PHE A 251 2.77 1.01 -0.43
C PHE A 251 3.71 0.13 -1.25
N PHE A 252 4.10 -1.05 -0.75
CA PHE A 252 4.92 -2.01 -1.51
C PHE A 252 4.16 -2.65 -2.67
N LEU A 253 2.82 -2.62 -2.65
CA LEU A 253 1.99 -3.06 -3.76
C LEU A 253 1.90 -2.03 -4.89
N GLU A 254 2.37 -0.81 -4.67
CA GLU A 254 2.26 0.29 -5.62
C GLU A 254 3.60 0.57 -6.29
N PRO A 255 3.78 0.17 -7.57
CA PRO A 255 5.04 0.39 -8.29
C PRO A 255 5.47 1.86 -8.35
N VAL A 256 4.52 2.79 -8.33
CA VAL A 256 4.80 4.24 -8.34
C VAL A 256 5.42 4.70 -7.01
N LEU A 257 5.20 3.98 -5.92
CA LEU A 257 5.71 4.28 -4.58
C LEU A 257 7.07 3.63 -4.29
N CYS A 258 7.40 2.51 -4.95
CA CYS A 258 8.65 1.79 -4.71
C CYS A 258 9.91 2.68 -4.68
N PRO A 259 10.12 3.65 -5.61
CA PRO A 259 11.32 4.49 -5.54
C PRO A 259 11.46 5.29 -4.24
N TYR A 260 10.35 5.72 -3.64
CA TYR A 260 10.36 6.47 -2.37
C TYR A 260 10.56 5.55 -1.16
N LEU A 261 10.21 4.26 -1.27
CA LEU A 261 10.48 3.28 -0.22
C LEU A 261 11.94 2.82 -0.20
N LEU A 262 12.64 2.94 -1.35
CA LEU A 262 14.03 2.49 -1.52
C LEU A 262 15.06 3.60 -1.29
N GLU A 263 14.63 4.86 -1.34
CA GLU A 263 15.48 6.02 -1.08
C GLU A 263 15.40 6.38 0.41
N SER A 264 16.56 6.49 1.08
CA SER A 264 16.63 6.57 2.53
C SER A 264 15.95 7.81 3.10
N ASP A 265 16.11 8.98 2.48
CA ASP A 265 15.51 10.23 2.98
C ASP A 265 13.98 10.19 2.81
N SER A 266 13.50 9.72 1.67
CA SER A 266 12.09 9.50 1.38
C SER A 266 11.45 8.51 2.35
N LEU A 267 12.11 7.38 2.62
CA LEU A 267 11.61 6.36 3.55
C LEU A 267 11.48 6.93 4.97
N VAL A 268 12.46 7.72 5.42
CA VAL A 268 12.41 8.42 6.71
C VAL A 268 11.23 9.39 6.78
N CYS A 269 10.96 10.13 5.70
CA CYS A 269 9.79 11.02 5.61
C CYS A 269 8.47 10.25 5.68
N ILE A 270 8.35 9.14 4.93
CA ILE A 270 7.16 8.28 4.95
C ILE A 270 6.91 7.71 6.35
N ARG A 271 7.96 7.18 7.00
CA ARG A 271 7.88 6.66 8.37
C ARG A 271 7.35 7.73 9.32
N LYS A 272 7.96 8.91 9.33
CA LYS A 272 7.53 10.05 10.18
C LYS A 272 6.08 10.45 9.90
N ALA A 273 5.69 10.56 8.64
CA ALA A 273 4.32 10.92 8.24
C ALA A 273 3.31 9.86 8.70
N SER A 274 3.63 8.57 8.59
CA SER A 274 2.74 7.48 8.99
C SER A 274 2.43 7.45 10.50
N ILE A 275 3.33 7.99 11.33
CA ILE A 275 3.19 8.06 12.79
C ILE A 275 2.22 9.17 13.22
N ILE A 276 2.00 10.19 12.39
CA ILE A 276 1.11 11.30 12.73
C ILE A 276 -0.35 10.80 12.75
N ASP A 277 -1.01 10.95 13.89
CA ASP A 277 -2.46 10.76 14.01
C ASP A 277 -3.16 12.10 13.78
N ASN A 278 -3.73 12.29 12.60
CA ASN A 278 -4.51 13.48 12.25
C ASN A 278 -5.98 13.39 12.68
N GLY A 279 -6.34 12.39 13.49
CA GLY A 279 -7.71 12.16 13.97
C GLY A 279 -8.63 11.48 12.94
N SER A 280 -8.11 11.03 11.79
CA SER A 280 -8.87 10.26 10.78
C SER A 280 -9.20 8.83 11.25
N LEU A 281 -8.46 8.31 12.23
CA LEU A 281 -8.62 6.94 12.71
C LEU A 281 -9.77 6.81 13.71
N ILE A 282 -10.82 6.12 13.29
CA ILE A 282 -11.71 5.42 14.23
C ILE A 282 -10.95 4.19 14.72
N ARG A 283 -10.20 4.32 15.81
CA ARG A 283 -9.62 3.19 16.57
C ARG A 283 -10.76 2.28 17.06
N LYS A 284 -11.15 1.26 16.30
CA LYS A 284 -12.20 0.28 16.70
C LYS A 284 -11.63 -0.86 17.56
#